data_AF-A0A1F0BPG2-F1
#
_entry.id   AF-A0A1F0BPG2-F1
#
_cell.length_a   1.000
_cell.length_b   1.000
_cell.length_c   1.000
_cell.angle_alpha   90.00
_cell.angle_beta   90.00
_cell.angle_gamma   90.00
#
_symmetry.space_group_name_H-M   'P 1'
#
loop_
_entity.id
_entity.type
_entity.pdbx_description
1 polymer ?
#
loop_
_entity_poly.entity_id
_entity_poly.type
_entity_poly.pdbx_seq_one_letter_code
_entity_poly.pdbx_strand_id
1 'polypeptide(L)'
;MKIGPRTPNIKKRVSARTTGAINRKVKRATSPYYGQKGAGLVKDPERAAYNKVYNQTTFSAEDAESCGYGCGCLIFIVLAIVIYFNIF
;
A
#
# COMPACT_ATOMS: atom_id res chain seq x y z
N MET A 1 0.74 12.35 15.71
CA MET A 1 0.25 11.66 14.49
C MET A 1 -0.60 12.61 13.65
N LYS A 2 -0.55 12.50 12.33
CA LYS A 2 -1.55 13.10 11.41
C LYS A 2 -2.61 12.03 11.10
N ILE A 3 -3.88 12.41 11.04
CA ILE A 3 -4.99 11.56 10.60
C ILE A 3 -5.49 12.13 9.27
N GLY A 4 -5.63 11.30 8.24
CA GLY A 4 -6.15 11.71 6.93
C GLY A 4 -5.16 11.60 5.77
N PRO A 5 -5.40 12.32 4.66
CA PRO A 5 -4.74 12.05 3.40
C PRO A 5 -3.25 12.40 3.41
N ARG A 6 -2.45 11.51 2.82
CA ARG A 6 -1.05 11.79 2.50
C ARG A 6 -0.98 12.70 1.28
N THR A 7 -0.09 13.68 1.32
CA THR A 7 0.17 14.55 0.16
C THR A 7 0.93 13.76 -0.91
N PRO A 8 0.38 13.58 -2.12
CA PRO A 8 1.08 12.85 -3.17
C PRO A 8 2.26 13.68 -3.71
N ASN A 9 3.38 13.01 -4.03
CA ASN A 9 4.54 13.63 -4.66
C ASN A 9 5.03 12.80 -5.86
N ILE A 10 4.76 13.28 -7.07
CA ILE A 10 5.02 12.55 -8.33
C ILE A 10 6.52 12.29 -8.53
N LYS A 11 7.36 13.31 -8.32
CA LYS A 11 8.83 13.20 -8.47
C LYS A 11 9.41 12.12 -7.57
N LYS A 12 8.96 12.05 -6.32
CA LYS A 12 9.38 11.03 -5.36
C LYS A 12 8.89 9.64 -5.75
N ARG A 13 7.66 9.50 -6.24
CA ARG A 13 7.14 8.21 -6.75
C ARG A 13 7.98 7.66 -7.91
N VAL A 14 8.30 8.49 -8.90
CA VAL A 14 9.13 8.07 -10.05
C VAL A 14 10.54 7.68 -9.61
N SER A 15 11.20 8.52 -8.80
CA SER A 15 12.54 8.22 -8.28
C SER A 15 12.60 6.94 -7.44
N ALA A 16 11.56 6.66 -6.64
CA ALA A 16 11.48 5.44 -5.84
C ALA A 16 11.38 4.17 -6.71
N ARG A 17 10.75 4.27 -7.89
CA ARG A 17 10.58 3.17 -8.85
C ARG A 17 11.81 2.98 -9.75
N THR A 18 12.56 4.03 -10.04
CA THR A 18 13.77 3.97 -10.89
C THR A 18 15.04 3.81 -10.05
N THR A 19 15.80 4.88 -9.83
CA THR A 19 17.11 4.90 -9.16
C THR A 19 17.04 4.32 -7.75
N GLY A 20 15.97 4.64 -7.00
CA GLY A 20 15.77 4.15 -5.65
C GLY A 20 15.52 2.64 -5.58
N ALA A 21 14.97 2.01 -6.63
CA ALA A 21 14.78 0.57 -6.69
C ALA A 21 16.12 -0.15 -6.90
N ILE A 22 16.95 0.35 -7.81
CA ILE A 22 18.29 -0.19 -8.10
C ILE A 22 19.15 -0.14 -6.84
N ASN A 23 19.21 1.01 -6.17
CA ASN A 23 19.99 1.18 -4.94
C ASN A 23 19.55 0.22 -3.82
N ARG A 24 18.26 -0.07 -3.70
CA ARG A 24 17.73 -1.04 -2.72
C ARG A 24 18.13 -2.47 -3.07
N LYS A 25 18.16 -2.82 -4.37
CA LYS A 25 18.58 -4.15 -4.84
C LYS A 25 20.05 -4.40 -4.52
N VAL A 26 20.92 -3.43 -4.80
CA VAL A 26 22.35 -3.50 -4.46
C VAL A 26 22.55 -3.66 -2.95
N LYS A 27 21.91 -2.80 -2.14
CA LYS A 27 22.04 -2.87 -0.67
C LYS A 27 21.57 -4.20 -0.07
N ARG A 28 20.52 -4.79 -0.64
CA ARG A 28 20.04 -6.12 -0.24
C ARG A 28 20.99 -7.24 -0.65
N ALA A 29 21.68 -7.10 -1.78
CA ALA A 29 22.67 -8.09 -2.23
C ALA A 29 23.98 -8.02 -1.43
N THR A 30 24.40 -6.82 -1.03
CA THR A 30 25.68 -6.63 -0.33
C THR A 30 25.58 -6.82 1.19
N SER A 31 24.43 -6.52 1.81
CA SER A 31 24.27 -6.60 3.27
C SER A 31 23.20 -7.61 3.68
N PRO A 32 23.54 -8.66 4.44
CA PRO A 32 22.57 -9.68 4.87
C PRO A 32 21.49 -9.13 5.80
N TYR A 33 21.77 -8.03 6.51
CA TYR A 33 20.87 -7.39 7.47
C TYR A 33 19.94 -6.32 6.84
N TYR A 34 20.08 -6.01 5.55
CA TYR A 34 19.27 -4.95 4.91
C TYR A 34 17.89 -5.45 4.45
N GLY A 35 16.83 -4.89 5.03
CA GLY A 35 15.44 -5.19 4.63
C GLY A 35 14.84 -6.45 5.25
N GLN A 36 15.49 -7.02 6.27
CA GLN A 36 14.92 -8.12 7.07
C GLN A 36 13.72 -7.63 7.91
N LYS A 37 12.74 -8.52 8.13
CA LYS A 37 11.60 -8.25 9.00
C LYS A 37 12.12 -8.03 10.44
N GLY A 38 11.63 -6.99 11.11
CA GLY A 38 12.05 -6.66 12.48
C GLY A 38 13.33 -5.82 12.60
N ALA A 39 14.11 -5.64 11.53
CA ALA A 39 15.34 -4.84 11.56
C ALA A 39 15.11 -3.37 11.97
N GLY A 40 13.89 -2.84 11.75
CA GLY A 40 13.51 -1.49 12.20
C GLY A 40 13.42 -1.37 13.72
N LEU A 41 12.92 -2.41 14.42
CA LEU A 41 12.82 -2.42 15.88
C LEU A 41 14.19 -2.50 16.55
N VAL A 42 15.12 -3.24 15.94
CA VAL A 42 16.50 -3.39 16.45
C VAL A 42 17.30 -2.10 16.28
N LYS A 43 17.08 -1.36 15.18
CA LYS A 43 17.82 -0.12 14.90
C LYS A 43 17.26 1.08 15.64
N ASP A 44 15.94 1.23 15.65
CA ASP A 44 15.24 2.40 16.19
C ASP A 44 13.79 2.03 16.56
N PRO A 45 13.55 1.60 17.81
CA PRO A 45 12.24 1.12 18.24
C PRO A 45 11.18 2.24 18.31
N GLU A 46 11.57 3.46 18.70
CA GLU A 46 10.65 4.60 18.81
C GLU A 46 10.08 4.97 17.44
N ARG A 47 10.96 5.10 16.44
CA ARG A 47 10.55 5.43 15.08
C ARG A 47 9.74 4.30 14.44
N ALA A 48 10.06 3.05 14.75
CA ALA A 48 9.30 1.91 14.27
C ALA A 48 7.86 1.92 14.81
N ALA A 49 7.67 2.23 16.09
CA ALA A 49 6.36 2.36 16.70
C ALA A 49 5.58 3.53 16.10
N TYR A 50 6.21 4.71 15.96
CA TYR A 50 5.57 5.88 15.36
C TYR A 50 5.12 5.64 13.92
N ASN A 51 5.99 5.06 13.08
CA ASN A 51 5.68 4.77 11.68
C ASN A 51 4.56 3.74 11.53
N LYS A 52 4.45 2.76 12.46
CA LYS A 52 3.36 1.79 12.48
C LYS A 52 2.02 2.49 12.64
N VAL A 53 1.90 3.35 13.64
CA VAL A 53 0.65 4.08 13.88
C VAL A 53 0.38 5.09 12.77
N TYR A 54 1.39 5.84 12.30
CA TYR A 54 1.23 6.78 11.18
C TYR A 54 0.68 6.08 9.93
N ASN A 55 1.18 4.89 9.59
CA ASN A 55 0.73 4.17 8.41
C ASN A 55 -0.70 3.63 8.54
N GLN A 56 -1.15 3.32 9.76
CA GLN A 56 -2.51 2.89 10.04
C GLN A 56 -3.53 4.05 10.00
N THR A 57 -3.12 5.25 10.43
CA THR A 57 -4.03 6.40 10.56
C THR A 57 -4.07 7.31 9.33
N THR A 58 -3.28 7.01 8.29
CA THR A 58 -3.22 7.83 7.06
C THR A 58 -3.54 6.98 5.83
N PHE A 59 -4.34 7.55 4.93
CA PHE A 59 -4.80 6.90 3.70
C PHE A 59 -4.26 7.63 2.47
N SER A 60 -4.04 6.92 1.37
CA SER A 60 -3.66 7.48 0.07
C SER A 60 -4.82 7.33 -0.92
N ALA A 61 -4.92 8.22 -1.91
CA ALA A 61 -5.95 8.09 -2.96
C ALA A 61 -5.84 6.76 -3.74
N GLU A 62 -4.64 6.17 -3.80
CA GLU A 62 -4.37 4.86 -4.40
C GLU A 62 -4.92 3.68 -3.57
N ASP A 63 -5.17 3.88 -2.26
CA ASP A 63 -5.69 2.85 -1.36
C ASP A 63 -7.23 2.76 -1.39
N ALA A 64 -7.90 3.79 -1.95
CA ALA A 64 -9.36 3.90 -1.98
C ALA A 64 -10.01 3.08 -3.11
N GLU A 65 -9.27 2.72 -4.16
CA GLU A 65 -9.82 1.98 -5.31
C GLU A 65 -10.02 0.49 -5.04
N SER A 66 -9.31 -0.08 -4.05
CA SER A 66 -9.44 -1.49 -3.69
C SER A 66 -10.80 -1.90 -3.08
N CYS A 67 -11.64 -0.93 -2.70
CA CYS A 67 -12.98 -1.19 -2.16
C CYS A 67 -14.13 -0.79 -3.10
N GLY A 68 -13.88 -0.20 -4.27
CA GLY A 68 -14.94 0.28 -5.18
C GLY A 68 -15.57 -0.83 -6.04
N TYR A 69 -14.75 -1.78 -6.52
CA TYR A 69 -15.22 -2.86 -7.40
C TYR A 69 -14.56 -4.23 -7.11
N GLY A 70 -13.59 -4.27 -6.20
CA GLY A 70 -12.73 -5.45 -5.98
C GLY A 70 -13.24 -6.48 -4.98
N CYS A 71 -14.35 -6.21 -4.27
CA CYS A 71 -14.87 -7.14 -3.27
C CYS A 71 -16.41 -7.10 -3.28
N GLY A 72 -17.03 -8.01 -4.02
CA GLY A 72 -18.47 -8.29 -3.94
C GLY A 72 -19.40 -7.59 -4.96
N CYS A 73 -19.12 -6.35 -5.36
CA CYS A 73 -20.08 -5.59 -6.20
C CYS A 73 -20.31 -6.17 -7.60
N LEU A 74 -19.29 -6.74 -8.24
CA LEU A 74 -19.44 -7.36 -9.57
C LEU A 74 -20.36 -8.60 -9.53
N ILE A 75 -20.33 -9.37 -8.44
CA ILE A 75 -21.19 -10.55 -8.28
C ILE A 75 -22.65 -10.12 -8.16
N PHE A 76 -22.95 -9.05 -7.41
CA PHE A 76 -24.31 -8.53 -7.30
C PHE A 76 -24.85 -7.98 -8.61
N ILE A 77 -24.02 -7.28 -9.40
CA ILE A 77 -24.42 -6.76 -10.71
C ILE A 77 -24.69 -7.93 -11.68
N VAL A 78 -23.81 -8.94 -11.73
CA VAL A 78 -24.00 -10.12 -12.60
C VAL A 78 -25.21 -10.94 -12.16
N LEU A 79 -25.44 -11.15 -10.87
CA LEU A 79 -26.62 -11.86 -10.36
C LEU A 79 -27.93 -11.11 -10.66
N ALA A 80 -27.96 -9.79 -10.51
CA ALA A 80 -29.13 -8.99 -10.85
C ALA A 80 -29.47 -9.08 -12.34
N ILE A 81 -28.46 -9.09 -13.22
CA ILE A 81 -28.65 -9.26 -14.67
C ILE A 81 -29.18 -10.66 -15.00
N VAL A 82 -28.61 -11.72 -14.41
CA VAL A 82 -29.04 -13.11 -14.65
C VAL A 82 -30.48 -13.36 -14.16
N ILE A 83 -30.86 -12.77 -13.02
CA ILE A 83 -32.23 -12.84 -12.50
C ILE A 83 -33.19 -12.06 -13.41
N TYR A 84 -32.81 -10.89 -13.92
CA TYR A 84 -33.63 -10.12 -14.86
C TYR A 84 -33.91 -10.89 -16.15
N PHE A 85 -32.93 -11.61 -16.71
CA PHE A 85 -33.11 -12.48 -17.90
C PHE A 85 -33.81 -13.82 -17.62
N ASN A 86 -33.99 -14.22 -16.35
CA ASN A 86 -34.80 -15.40 -16.00
C ASN A 86 -36.23 -15.05 -15.62
N ILE A 87 -36.47 -13.80 -15.18
CA ILE A 87 -37.80 -13.31 -14.79
C ILE A 87 -38.60 -12.78 -15.99
N PHE A 88 -37.91 -12.41 -17.07
CA PHE A 88 -38.47 -11.94 -18.35
C PHE A 88 -38.03 -12.89 -19.46
#